data_AF-A0A951L5L0-F1
#
_entry.id   AF-A0A951L5L0-F1
#
_cell.length_a   1.000
_cell.length_b   1.000
_cell.length_c   1.000
_cell.angle_alpha   90.00
_cell.angle_beta   90.00
_cell.angle_gamma   90.00
#
_symmetry.space_group_name_H-M   'P 1'
#
loop_
_entity.id
_entity.type
_entity.pdbx_description
1 polymer ?
#
loop_
_entity_poly.entity_id
_entity_poly.type
_entity_poly.pdbx_seq_one_letter_code
_entity_poly.pdbx_strand_id
1 'polypeptide(L)'
;MNLGIAYWERLAGDGSENREHAIRAFEDSLSVWTRDSHPEDWATAHLNLGFAYLERGGDRAANWERSIGAFENGLSVFTRERDPGKWATACVTLGIAYWGRFTGDRSENQDRAIAAFDDALSVWTREDDPQRWAAARINLGIAYWERLAGDQSQNRERAIEAFEDALLVRTREANPEMWADARMKLGTAYLERAVGERAENVERAVAGFEDALSVWTREANPEGWAAAQTKLGLACRERVAGDRAENRERAIRAFENALSVGTRGRGSDEPAIARASLEAAYRERFDEWLDNRVTIGPVAPQDVKVIGLVSSAHFMSHFYQLVLPPLFPLLKGAFGVGYAELSIVMTLMYATSGLMQTPAGVVVDRLARRAC
;
A
#
# COMPACT_ATOMS: atom_id res chain seq x y z
N MET A 1 -13.70 40.86 3.22
CA MET A 1 -13.31 39.76 4.14
C MET A 1 -14.45 38.83 4.51
N ASN A 2 -15.51 39.29 5.20
CA ASN A 2 -16.58 38.40 5.70
C ASN A 2 -17.26 37.58 4.61
N LEU A 3 -17.43 38.14 3.41
CA LEU A 3 -17.99 37.42 2.27
C LEU A 3 -17.04 36.33 1.72
N GLY A 4 -15.72 36.58 1.75
CA GLY A 4 -14.72 35.60 1.30
C GLY A 4 -14.60 34.40 2.24
N ILE A 5 -14.61 34.64 3.56
CA ILE A 5 -14.67 33.57 4.58
C ILE A 5 -15.99 32.81 4.46
N ALA A 6 -17.11 33.51 4.30
CA ALA A 6 -18.43 32.88 4.15
C ALA A 6 -18.55 32.01 2.88
N TYR A 7 -17.85 32.34 1.78
CA TYR A 7 -17.79 31.48 0.61
C TYR A 7 -16.82 30.30 0.81
N TRP A 8 -15.70 30.50 1.50
CA TRP A 8 -14.75 29.42 1.81
C TRP A 8 -15.37 28.34 2.71
N GLU A 9 -16.14 28.73 3.72
CA GLU A 9 -16.82 27.80 4.65
C GLU A 9 -18.13 27.20 4.09
N ARG A 10 -18.55 27.60 2.88
CA ARG A 10 -19.85 27.19 2.32
C ARG A 10 -19.79 25.76 1.76
N LEU A 11 -20.39 24.83 2.50
CA LEU A 11 -20.56 23.41 2.11
C LEU A 11 -21.63 23.16 1.03
N ALA A 12 -22.43 24.17 0.66
CA ALA A 12 -23.50 24.06 -0.34
C ALA A 12 -23.14 24.74 -1.67
N GLY A 13 -23.18 23.98 -2.78
CA GLY A 13 -22.80 24.43 -4.13
C GLY A 13 -21.58 23.67 -4.67
N ASP A 14 -21.07 24.05 -5.84
CA ASP A 14 -19.79 23.54 -6.34
C ASP A 14 -18.64 24.17 -5.54
N GLY A 15 -17.89 23.34 -4.82
CA GLY A 15 -16.75 23.80 -4.01
C GLY A 15 -15.67 24.52 -4.82
N SER A 16 -15.55 24.24 -6.13
CA SER A 16 -14.64 24.97 -7.01
C SER A 16 -15.11 26.40 -7.27
N GLU A 17 -16.41 26.61 -7.52
CA GLU A 17 -17.00 27.94 -7.69
C GLU A 17 -16.94 28.75 -6.39
N ASN A 18 -17.23 28.12 -5.25
CA ASN A 18 -17.14 28.77 -3.94
C ASN A 18 -15.71 29.28 -3.65
N ARG A 19 -14.68 28.52 -4.03
CA ARG A 19 -13.27 28.95 -3.92
C ARG A 19 -12.93 30.11 -4.84
N GLU A 20 -13.38 30.10 -6.09
CA GLU A 20 -13.17 31.23 -7.01
C GLU A 20 -13.87 32.50 -6.50
N HIS A 21 -15.06 32.38 -5.91
CA HIS A 21 -15.74 33.49 -5.25
C HIS A 21 -14.99 34.00 -4.02
N ALA A 22 -14.43 33.11 -3.20
CA ALA A 22 -13.61 33.48 -2.05
C ALA A 22 -12.35 34.26 -2.50
N ILE A 23 -11.64 33.75 -3.52
CA ILE A 23 -10.46 34.41 -4.10
C ILE A 23 -10.81 35.82 -4.57
N ARG A 24 -11.88 35.96 -5.40
CA ARG A 24 -12.32 37.28 -5.87
C ARG A 24 -12.69 38.20 -4.72
N ALA A 25 -13.41 37.72 -3.72
CA ALA A 25 -13.80 38.54 -2.57
C ALA A 25 -12.60 39.01 -1.73
N PHE A 26 -11.53 38.22 -1.66
CA PHE A 26 -10.29 38.65 -1.01
C PHE A 26 -9.50 39.61 -1.90
N GLU A 27 -9.37 39.36 -3.21
CA GLU A 27 -8.75 40.27 -4.19
C GLU A 27 -9.46 41.64 -4.19
N ASP A 28 -10.80 41.66 -4.18
CA ASP A 28 -11.59 42.88 -4.07
C ASP A 28 -11.31 43.63 -2.76
N SER A 29 -11.16 42.90 -1.64
CA SER A 29 -10.82 43.54 -0.37
C SER A 29 -9.43 44.18 -0.37
N LEU A 30 -8.47 43.62 -1.13
CA LEU A 30 -7.14 44.20 -1.31
C LEU A 30 -7.13 45.47 -2.18
N SER A 31 -8.23 45.76 -2.90
CA SER A 31 -8.39 47.05 -3.60
C SER A 31 -8.76 48.20 -2.64
N VAL A 32 -9.32 47.86 -1.46
CA VAL A 32 -9.75 48.82 -0.44
C VAL A 32 -8.74 48.90 0.69
N TRP A 33 -8.26 47.75 1.16
CA TRP A 33 -7.24 47.65 2.20
C TRP A 33 -5.88 47.56 1.55
N THR A 34 -5.01 48.48 1.90
CA THR A 34 -3.61 48.48 1.48
C THR A 34 -2.72 48.28 2.69
N ARG A 35 -1.46 47.89 2.46
CA ARG A 35 -0.45 47.75 3.52
C ARG A 35 -0.34 49.01 4.38
N ASP A 36 -0.46 50.20 3.78
CA ASP A 36 -0.30 51.47 4.48
C ASP A 36 -1.57 51.94 5.20
N SER A 37 -2.75 51.58 4.71
CA SER A 37 -4.02 52.05 5.28
C SER A 37 -4.58 51.12 6.34
N HIS A 38 -4.55 49.81 6.08
CA HIS A 38 -5.12 48.76 6.93
C HIS A 38 -4.18 47.54 6.94
N PRO A 39 -2.98 47.68 7.53
CA PRO A 39 -1.92 46.66 7.42
C PRO A 39 -2.37 45.27 7.87
N GLU A 40 -3.10 45.17 8.99
CA GLU A 40 -3.53 43.88 9.52
C GLU A 40 -4.64 43.23 8.69
N ASP A 41 -5.62 44.00 8.21
CA ASP A 41 -6.68 43.49 7.34
C ASP A 41 -6.12 43.08 5.97
N TRP A 42 -5.19 43.88 5.43
CA TRP A 42 -4.45 43.56 4.20
C TRP A 42 -3.66 42.25 4.35
N ALA A 43 -2.92 42.11 5.45
CA ALA A 43 -2.15 40.89 5.73
C ALA A 43 -3.06 39.68 5.94
N THR A 44 -4.20 39.84 6.63
CA THR A 44 -5.18 38.76 6.84
C THR A 44 -5.81 38.33 5.51
N ALA A 45 -6.17 39.28 4.64
CA ALA A 45 -6.68 38.98 3.30
C ALA A 45 -5.66 38.20 2.47
N HIS A 46 -4.37 38.52 2.58
CA HIS A 46 -3.28 37.78 1.96
C HIS A 46 -3.11 36.36 2.52
N LEU A 47 -3.18 36.17 3.85
CA LEU A 47 -3.15 34.82 4.42
C LEU A 47 -4.30 33.96 3.87
N ASN A 48 -5.51 34.52 3.84
CA ASN A 48 -6.69 33.82 3.33
C ASN A 48 -6.60 33.51 1.82
N LEU A 49 -6.03 34.44 1.02
CA LEU A 49 -5.72 34.17 -0.38
C LEU A 49 -4.71 33.04 -0.54
N GLY A 50 -3.68 33.01 0.31
CA GLY A 50 -2.70 31.95 0.35
C GLY A 50 -3.36 30.57 0.49
N PHE A 51 -4.26 30.42 1.46
CA PHE A 51 -5.05 29.19 1.65
C PHE A 51 -5.94 28.89 0.44
N ALA A 52 -6.68 29.88 -0.05
CA ALA A 52 -7.60 29.69 -1.16
C ALA A 52 -6.89 29.23 -2.43
N TYR A 53 -5.66 29.72 -2.70
CA TYR A 53 -4.86 29.25 -3.83
C TYR A 53 -4.35 27.81 -3.64
N LEU A 54 -3.96 27.38 -2.43
CA LEU A 54 -3.54 25.98 -2.20
C LEU A 54 -4.64 24.97 -2.52
N GLU A 55 -5.89 25.33 -2.21
CA GLU A 55 -7.06 24.48 -2.43
C GLU A 55 -7.70 24.65 -3.82
N ARG A 56 -7.20 25.60 -4.62
CA ARG A 56 -7.73 25.90 -5.95
C ARG A 56 -7.33 24.82 -6.95
N GLY A 57 -8.32 24.29 -7.67
CA GLY A 57 -8.10 23.39 -8.80
C GLY A 57 -7.44 24.09 -10.00
N GLY A 58 -7.13 23.32 -11.05
CA GLY A 58 -6.53 23.83 -12.28
C GLY A 58 -5.00 23.78 -12.29
N ASP A 59 -4.35 24.87 -12.73
CA ASP A 59 -2.88 24.93 -12.80
C ASP A 59 -2.27 24.99 -11.40
N ARG A 60 -1.92 23.80 -10.92
CA ARG A 60 -1.36 23.58 -9.59
C ARG A 60 -0.10 24.44 -9.42
N ALA A 61 0.85 24.41 -10.35
CA ALA A 61 2.13 25.12 -10.20
C ALA A 61 1.94 26.63 -10.05
N ALA A 62 1.08 27.24 -10.88
CA ALA A 62 0.77 28.66 -10.75
C ALA A 62 0.07 29.00 -9.42
N ASN A 63 -0.75 28.11 -8.90
CA ASN A 63 -1.43 28.31 -7.62
C ASN A 63 -0.46 28.26 -6.42
N TRP A 64 0.53 27.36 -6.42
CA TRP A 64 1.57 27.34 -5.37
C TRP A 64 2.39 28.64 -5.37
N GLU A 65 2.77 29.19 -6.53
CA GLU A 65 3.49 30.48 -6.60
C GLU A 65 2.66 31.65 -6.05
N ARG A 66 1.37 31.72 -6.42
CA ARG A 66 0.48 32.76 -5.87
C ARG A 66 0.28 32.62 -4.37
N SER A 67 0.18 31.38 -3.89
CA SER A 67 0.05 31.08 -2.48
C SER A 67 1.28 31.53 -1.68
N ILE A 68 2.48 31.19 -2.16
CA ILE A 68 3.75 31.62 -1.57
C ILE A 68 3.81 33.14 -1.47
N GLY A 69 3.55 33.86 -2.57
CA GLY A 69 3.58 35.32 -2.57
C GLY A 69 2.55 35.94 -1.63
N ALA A 70 1.36 35.34 -1.50
CA ALA A 70 0.34 35.81 -0.56
C ALA A 70 0.77 35.59 0.90
N PHE A 71 1.33 34.43 1.25
CA PHE A 71 1.86 34.21 2.59
C PHE A 71 3.04 35.12 2.93
N GLU A 72 3.97 35.33 2.00
CA GLU A 72 5.08 36.27 2.17
C GLU A 72 4.59 37.71 2.39
N ASN A 73 3.53 38.14 1.69
CA ASN A 73 2.89 39.43 1.95
C ASN A 73 2.30 39.50 3.36
N GLY A 74 1.56 38.47 3.80
CA GLY A 74 1.02 38.42 5.17
C GLY A 74 2.10 38.47 6.25
N LEU A 75 3.19 37.71 6.05
CA LEU A 75 4.37 37.67 6.93
C LEU A 75 5.19 38.97 6.92
N SER A 76 5.00 39.85 5.93
CA SER A 76 5.62 41.18 5.93
C SER A 76 5.00 42.17 6.93
N VAL A 77 3.87 41.78 7.55
CA VAL A 77 3.14 42.56 8.56
C VAL A 77 3.04 41.77 9.87
N PHE A 78 2.60 40.51 9.80
CA PHE A 78 2.56 39.64 10.98
C PHE A 78 3.95 39.14 11.29
N THR A 79 4.44 39.43 12.50
CA THR A 79 5.74 38.95 12.97
C THR A 79 5.55 38.03 14.17
N ARG A 80 6.60 37.27 14.51
CA ARG A 80 6.61 36.38 15.67
C ARG A 80 6.29 37.13 16.98
N GLU A 81 6.78 38.36 17.13
CA GLU A 81 6.67 39.15 18.36
C GLU A 81 5.28 39.78 18.51
N ARG A 82 4.70 40.26 17.41
CA ARG A 82 3.43 40.97 17.43
C ARG A 82 2.23 40.04 17.30
N ASP A 83 2.35 39.02 16.46
CA ASP A 83 1.25 38.15 16.05
C ASP A 83 1.66 36.66 16.03
N PRO A 84 2.20 36.10 17.13
CA PRO A 84 2.85 34.79 17.14
C PRO A 84 1.99 33.69 16.53
N GLY A 85 0.69 33.64 16.87
CA GLY A 85 -0.22 32.60 16.33
C GLY A 85 -0.48 32.72 14.83
N LYS A 86 -0.71 33.95 14.32
CA LYS A 86 -0.95 34.17 12.89
C LYS A 86 0.33 33.96 12.09
N TRP A 87 1.46 34.42 12.62
CA TRP A 87 2.79 34.20 12.06
C TRP A 87 3.12 32.71 11.95
N ALA A 88 2.96 31.93 13.03
CA ALA A 88 3.19 30.50 13.01
C ALA A 88 2.26 29.74 12.04
N THR A 89 1.00 30.18 11.95
CA THR A 89 0.03 29.64 10.98
C THR A 89 0.50 29.86 9.55
N ALA A 90 0.89 31.10 9.24
CA ALA A 90 1.41 31.47 7.94
C ALA A 90 2.71 30.71 7.62
N CYS A 91 3.61 30.52 8.59
CA CYS A 91 4.84 29.75 8.41
C CYS A 91 4.56 28.27 8.07
N VAL A 92 3.68 27.57 8.79
CA VAL A 92 3.36 26.16 8.41
C VAL A 92 2.76 26.09 7.02
N THR A 93 1.83 26.99 6.68
CA THR A 93 1.20 26.91 5.37
C THR A 93 2.15 27.31 4.24
N LEU A 94 3.05 28.26 4.47
CA LEU A 94 4.16 28.57 3.58
C LEU A 94 5.12 27.37 3.44
N GLY A 95 5.36 26.62 4.51
CA GLY A 95 6.16 25.40 4.48
C GLY A 95 5.54 24.31 3.62
N ILE A 96 4.23 24.09 3.76
CA ILE A 96 3.46 23.21 2.85
C ILE A 96 3.56 23.73 1.42
N ALA A 97 3.49 25.06 1.24
CA ALA A 97 3.57 25.71 -0.05
C ALA A 97 4.89 25.43 -0.78
N TYR A 98 6.01 25.58 -0.07
CA TYR A 98 7.34 25.27 -0.57
C TYR A 98 7.54 23.77 -0.83
N TRP A 99 7.04 22.90 0.05
CA TRP A 99 7.13 21.45 -0.15
C TRP A 99 6.42 20.98 -1.43
N GLY A 100 5.26 21.57 -1.75
CA GLY A 100 4.48 21.25 -2.94
C GLY A 100 4.91 21.98 -4.23
N ARG A 101 5.93 22.85 -4.17
CA ARG A 101 6.35 23.71 -5.28
C ARG A 101 7.15 22.93 -6.34
N PHE A 102 6.65 22.95 -7.58
CA PHE A 102 7.25 22.21 -8.71
C PHE A 102 8.33 22.99 -9.48
N THR A 103 8.46 24.28 -9.21
CA THR A 103 9.33 25.25 -9.87
C THR A 103 10.53 25.58 -8.99
N GLY A 104 11.64 25.99 -9.61
CA GLY A 104 12.89 26.27 -8.89
C GLY A 104 13.66 25.00 -8.52
N ASP A 105 14.68 25.15 -7.67
CA ASP A 105 15.45 24.03 -7.17
C ASP A 105 14.69 23.26 -6.08
N ARG A 106 14.55 21.94 -6.25
CA ARG A 106 13.79 21.09 -5.33
C ARG A 106 14.43 21.04 -3.94
N SER A 107 15.76 21.04 -3.85
CA SER A 107 16.46 20.99 -2.56
C SER A 107 16.27 22.29 -1.80
N GLU A 108 16.39 23.44 -2.48
CA GLU A 108 16.13 24.75 -1.87
C GLU A 108 14.69 24.87 -1.38
N ASN A 109 13.71 24.38 -2.15
CA ASN A 109 12.32 24.36 -1.74
C ASN A 109 12.11 23.50 -0.48
N GLN A 110 12.75 22.33 -0.39
CA GLN A 110 12.69 21.47 0.80
C GLN A 110 13.31 22.15 2.02
N ASP A 111 14.46 22.81 1.86
CA ASP A 111 15.12 23.52 2.96
C ASP A 111 14.28 24.72 3.45
N ARG A 112 13.61 25.44 2.54
CA ARG A 112 12.65 26.50 2.91
C ARG A 112 11.43 25.96 3.62
N ALA A 113 10.91 24.81 3.20
CA ALA A 113 9.80 24.15 3.87
C ALA A 113 10.15 23.77 5.31
N ILE A 114 11.32 23.14 5.50
CA ILE A 114 11.84 22.77 6.83
C ILE A 114 11.99 24.01 7.72
N ALA A 115 12.63 25.07 7.22
CA ALA A 115 12.81 26.30 7.97
C ALA A 115 11.46 26.92 8.40
N ALA A 116 10.46 26.91 7.52
CA ALA A 116 9.13 27.43 7.84
C ALA A 116 8.37 26.57 8.87
N PHE A 117 8.55 25.25 8.85
CA PHE A 117 8.00 24.38 9.91
C PHE A 117 8.71 24.59 11.25
N ASP A 118 10.03 24.72 11.25
CA ASP A 118 10.81 25.02 12.46
C ASP A 118 10.43 26.39 13.06
N ASP A 119 10.21 27.39 12.20
CA ASP A 119 9.71 28.70 12.60
C ASP A 119 8.37 28.59 13.33
N ALA A 120 7.40 27.85 12.79
CA ALA A 120 6.12 27.66 13.47
C ALA A 120 6.25 26.88 14.80
N LEU A 121 7.12 25.87 14.86
CA LEU A 121 7.43 25.10 16.07
C LEU A 121 8.18 25.94 17.13
N SER A 122 8.75 27.09 16.75
CA SER A 122 9.32 28.05 17.71
C SER A 122 8.25 28.84 18.48
N VAL A 123 6.99 28.76 18.07
CA VAL A 123 5.84 29.41 18.70
C VAL A 123 4.89 28.38 19.28
N TRP A 124 4.52 27.37 18.49
CA TRP A 124 3.65 26.31 18.97
C TRP A 124 4.49 25.29 19.73
N THR A 125 4.16 25.11 21.01
CA THR A 125 4.75 24.09 21.86
C THR A 125 3.74 22.97 22.09
N ARG A 126 4.23 21.81 22.56
CA ARG A 126 3.35 20.70 22.92
C ARG A 126 2.38 21.08 24.04
N GLU A 127 2.81 21.94 24.96
CA GLU A 127 2.05 22.35 26.12
C GLU A 127 0.98 23.40 25.78
N ASP A 128 1.31 24.37 24.94
CA ASP A 128 0.44 25.54 24.68
C ASP A 128 -0.49 25.34 23.48
N ASP A 129 -0.04 24.63 22.44
CA ASP A 129 -0.85 24.32 21.25
C ASP A 129 -0.57 22.90 20.71
N PRO A 130 -0.93 21.86 21.48
CA PRO A 130 -0.54 20.47 21.21
C PRO A 130 -0.93 20.01 19.80
N GLN A 131 -2.12 20.38 19.33
CA GLN A 131 -2.64 19.90 18.06
C GLN A 131 -1.92 20.55 16.87
N ARG A 132 -1.66 21.87 16.93
CA ARG A 132 -0.90 22.56 15.88
C ARG A 132 0.58 22.16 15.91
N TRP A 133 1.15 22.00 17.10
CA TRP A 133 2.50 21.47 17.27
C TRP A 133 2.65 20.06 16.65
N ALA A 134 1.73 19.14 16.93
CA ALA A 134 1.76 17.80 16.35
C ALA A 134 1.59 17.82 14.82
N ALA A 135 0.74 18.70 14.28
CA ALA A 135 0.59 18.86 12.83
C ALA A 135 1.88 19.40 12.18
N ALA A 136 2.52 20.40 12.78
CA ALA A 136 3.79 20.93 12.30
C ALA A 136 4.91 19.89 12.37
N ARG A 137 4.96 19.08 13.45
CA ARG A 137 5.89 17.93 13.58
C ARG A 137 5.68 16.89 12.49
N ILE A 138 4.44 16.52 12.13
CA ILE A 138 4.19 15.62 10.99
C ILE A 138 4.74 16.20 9.68
N ASN A 139 4.47 17.47 9.39
CA ASN A 139 4.95 18.10 8.16
C ASN A 139 6.48 18.18 8.11
N LEU A 140 7.11 18.51 9.23
CA LEU A 140 8.56 18.50 9.38
C LEU A 140 9.14 17.09 9.14
N GLY A 141 8.49 16.06 9.69
CA GLY A 141 8.89 14.67 9.49
C GLY A 141 8.82 14.24 8.02
N ILE A 142 7.75 14.62 7.30
CA ILE A 142 7.63 14.38 5.86
C ILE A 142 8.74 15.13 5.09
N ALA A 143 8.98 16.39 5.44
CA ALA A 143 10.00 17.20 4.76
C ALA A 143 11.40 16.59 4.92
N TYR A 144 11.76 16.12 6.12
CA TYR A 144 13.01 15.38 6.33
C TYR A 144 13.01 14.02 5.62
N TRP A 145 11.89 13.30 5.60
CA TRP A 145 11.79 12.04 4.88
C TRP A 145 11.98 12.23 3.35
N GLU A 146 11.60 13.35 2.77
CA GLU A 146 11.81 13.57 1.33
C GLU A 146 13.08 14.33 0.98
N ARG A 147 13.80 14.84 1.99
CA ARG A 147 14.91 15.76 1.80
C ARG A 147 16.05 15.12 1.02
N LEU A 148 16.38 15.70 -0.13
CA LEU A 148 17.44 15.20 -1.02
C LEU A 148 18.84 15.61 -0.54
N ALA A 149 18.97 16.78 0.08
CA ALA A 149 20.23 17.28 0.61
C ALA A 149 20.61 16.67 1.96
N GLY A 150 21.93 16.63 2.22
CA GLY A 150 22.50 16.16 3.47
C GLY A 150 22.59 14.64 3.58
N ASP A 151 22.93 14.17 4.77
CA ASP A 151 23.03 12.74 5.06
C ASP A 151 21.63 12.12 5.20
N GLN A 152 21.34 11.15 4.33
CA GLN A 152 20.03 10.52 4.27
C GLN A 152 19.68 9.77 5.55
N SER A 153 20.67 9.19 6.23
CA SER A 153 20.43 8.49 7.49
C SER A 153 20.02 9.47 8.60
N GLN A 154 20.69 10.61 8.71
CA GLN A 154 20.33 11.65 9.67
C GLN A 154 18.95 12.25 9.36
N ASN A 155 18.64 12.45 8.08
CA ASN A 155 17.31 12.90 7.67
C ASN A 155 16.22 11.88 8.09
N ARG A 156 16.47 10.57 7.95
CA ARG A 156 15.55 9.52 8.45
C ARG A 156 15.35 9.59 9.95
N GLU A 157 16.41 9.76 10.75
CA GLU A 157 16.28 9.87 12.21
C GLU A 157 15.46 11.10 12.61
N ARG A 158 15.67 12.27 11.97
CA ARG A 158 14.86 13.47 12.22
C ARG A 158 13.39 13.28 11.85
N ALA A 159 13.11 12.54 10.78
CA ALA A 159 11.75 12.21 10.40
C ALA A 159 11.06 11.31 11.44
N ILE A 160 11.77 10.27 11.92
CA ILE A 160 11.29 9.38 12.97
C ILE A 160 10.99 10.17 14.25
N GLU A 161 11.94 10.98 14.70
CA GLU A 161 11.78 11.82 15.89
C GLU A 161 10.52 12.71 15.78
N ALA A 162 10.34 13.38 14.64
CA ALA A 162 9.19 14.25 14.43
C ALA A 162 7.85 13.49 14.40
N PHE A 163 7.81 12.29 13.81
CA PHE A 163 6.60 11.45 13.83
C PHE A 163 6.30 10.89 15.22
N GLU A 164 7.31 10.48 15.99
CA GLU A 164 7.16 10.02 17.37
C GLU A 164 6.64 11.14 18.27
N ASP A 165 7.17 12.35 18.10
CA ASP A 165 6.68 13.53 18.80
C ASP A 165 5.21 13.82 18.54
N ALA A 166 4.78 13.78 17.28
CA ALA A 166 3.38 13.97 16.93
C ALA A 166 2.45 12.93 17.58
N LEU A 167 2.94 11.69 17.76
CA LEU A 167 2.20 10.60 18.42
C LEU A 167 2.08 10.78 19.94
N LEU A 168 2.81 11.71 20.56
CA LEU A 168 2.59 12.09 21.97
C LEU A 168 1.24 12.81 22.17
N VAL A 169 0.72 13.45 21.11
CA VAL A 169 -0.55 14.18 21.13
C VAL A 169 -1.64 13.41 20.39
N ARG A 170 -1.32 12.89 19.19
CA ARG A 170 -2.25 12.14 18.37
C ARG A 170 -2.30 10.72 18.87
N THR A 171 -3.31 10.41 19.68
CA THR A 171 -3.57 9.07 20.20
C THR A 171 -4.69 8.39 19.43
N ARG A 172 -4.77 7.05 19.54
CA ARG A 172 -5.85 6.28 18.92
C ARG A 172 -7.22 6.71 19.42
N GLU A 173 -7.34 7.06 20.70
CA GLU A 173 -8.59 7.42 21.35
C GLU A 173 -9.04 8.84 21.00
N ALA A 174 -8.11 9.80 21.00
CA ALA A 174 -8.45 11.20 20.76
C ALA A 174 -8.55 11.53 19.27
N ASN A 175 -7.67 10.96 18.44
CA ASN A 175 -7.52 11.31 17.04
C ASN A 175 -7.19 10.07 16.19
N PRO A 176 -8.12 9.08 16.08
CA PRO A 176 -7.82 7.78 15.47
C PRO A 176 -7.25 7.89 14.05
N GLU A 177 -7.85 8.73 13.19
CA GLU A 177 -7.38 8.94 11.82
C GLU A 177 -5.99 9.58 11.74
N MET A 178 -5.74 10.61 12.55
CA MET A 178 -4.45 11.30 12.56
C MET A 178 -3.35 10.44 13.21
N TRP A 179 -3.71 9.61 14.18
CA TRP A 179 -2.84 8.61 14.79
C TRP A 179 -2.47 7.53 13.78
N ALA A 180 -3.44 6.98 13.05
CA ALA A 180 -3.20 5.99 11.99
C ALA A 180 -2.26 6.54 10.90
N ASP A 181 -2.47 7.79 10.46
CA ASP A 181 -1.60 8.47 9.50
C ASP A 181 -0.16 8.63 10.02
N ALA A 182 -0.01 9.06 11.27
CA ALA A 182 1.31 9.19 11.91
C ALA A 182 2.01 7.83 12.07
N ARG A 183 1.28 6.78 12.47
CA ARG A 183 1.81 5.40 12.57
C ARG A 183 2.22 4.84 11.22
N MET A 184 1.46 5.11 10.17
CA MET A 184 1.80 4.74 8.79
C MET A 184 3.11 5.39 8.32
N LYS A 185 3.30 6.70 8.58
CA LYS A 185 4.53 7.42 8.22
C LYS A 185 5.72 6.95 9.03
N LEU A 186 5.54 6.78 10.34
CA LEU A 186 6.58 6.24 11.23
C LEU A 186 7.01 4.83 10.79
N GLY A 187 6.06 3.96 10.46
CA GLY A 187 6.35 2.63 9.96
C GLY A 187 7.14 2.64 8.65
N THR A 188 6.80 3.55 7.73
CA THR A 188 7.56 3.74 6.48
C THR A 188 8.98 4.23 6.76
N ALA A 189 9.15 5.19 7.67
CA ALA A 189 10.47 5.69 8.05
C ALA A 189 11.34 4.59 8.68
N TYR A 190 10.77 3.74 9.56
CA TYR A 190 11.48 2.58 10.11
C TYR A 190 11.82 1.54 9.05
N LEU A 191 10.93 1.28 8.08
CA LEU A 191 11.23 0.34 7.00
C LEU A 191 12.42 0.82 6.16
N GLU A 192 12.66 2.12 6.05
CA GLU A 192 13.76 2.69 5.27
C GLU A 192 14.96 3.13 6.13
N ARG A 193 14.91 2.88 7.44
CA ARG A 193 15.94 3.26 8.39
C ARG A 193 17.19 2.39 8.24
N ALA A 194 18.32 3.04 7.95
CA ALA A 194 19.61 2.37 7.75
C ALA A 194 20.35 2.05 9.08
N VAL A 195 20.04 2.78 10.16
CA VAL A 195 20.70 2.64 11.47
C VAL A 195 19.91 1.68 12.37
N GLY A 196 20.62 0.96 13.22
CA GLY A 196 20.05 -0.04 14.14
C GLY A 196 19.92 -1.42 13.51
N GLU A 197 19.32 -2.36 14.24
CA GLU A 197 19.12 -3.72 13.73
C GLU A 197 17.98 -3.76 12.71
N ARG A 198 18.26 -4.31 11.51
CA ARG A 198 17.26 -4.40 10.44
C ARG A 198 16.00 -5.13 10.88
N ALA A 199 16.15 -6.21 11.64
CA ALA A 199 15.02 -7.00 12.14
C ALA A 199 14.11 -6.17 13.06
N GLU A 200 14.69 -5.43 14.01
CA GLU A 200 13.93 -4.55 14.91
C GLU A 200 13.21 -3.43 14.15
N ASN A 201 13.89 -2.81 13.19
CA ASN A 201 13.30 -1.78 12.33
C ASN A 201 12.11 -2.33 11.53
N VAL A 202 12.21 -3.55 10.99
CA VAL A 202 11.08 -4.19 10.29
C VAL A 202 9.92 -4.50 11.23
N GLU A 203 10.16 -4.97 12.45
CA GLU A 203 9.07 -5.19 13.42
C GLU A 203 8.36 -3.87 13.80
N ARG A 204 9.11 -2.77 13.99
CA ARG A 204 8.52 -1.44 14.22
C ARG A 204 7.69 -0.98 13.02
N ALA A 205 8.16 -1.24 11.80
CA ALA A 205 7.43 -0.93 10.58
C ALA A 205 6.10 -1.70 10.49
N VAL A 206 6.15 -3.02 10.69
CA VAL A 206 4.98 -3.91 10.71
C VAL A 206 3.95 -3.40 11.74
N ALA A 207 4.39 -3.09 12.96
CA ALA A 207 3.50 -2.57 14.01
C ALA A 207 2.83 -1.24 13.62
N GLY A 208 3.57 -0.33 12.98
CA GLY A 208 3.01 0.94 12.48
C GLY A 208 1.94 0.74 11.41
N PHE A 209 2.16 -0.19 10.47
CA PHE A 209 1.19 -0.51 9.42
C PHE A 209 -0.04 -1.24 9.96
N GLU A 210 0.12 -2.16 10.91
CA GLU A 210 -0.99 -2.84 11.57
C GLU A 210 -1.85 -1.88 12.38
N ASP A 211 -1.23 -0.93 13.07
CA ASP A 211 -1.95 0.12 13.79
C ASP A 211 -2.79 0.97 12.84
N ALA A 212 -2.22 1.38 11.70
CA ALA A 212 -2.96 2.10 10.67
C ALA A 212 -4.14 1.28 10.12
N LEU A 213 -3.93 -0.01 9.83
CA LEU A 213 -4.97 -0.95 9.39
C LEU A 213 -6.02 -1.27 10.46
N SER A 214 -5.76 -0.98 11.73
CA SER A 214 -6.73 -1.12 12.82
C SER A 214 -7.77 0.00 12.85
N VAL A 215 -7.52 1.09 12.12
CA VAL A 215 -8.40 2.26 11.99
C VAL A 215 -8.93 2.37 10.56
N TRP A 216 -8.03 2.33 9.58
CA TRP A 216 -8.41 2.37 8.18
C TRP A 216 -8.96 1.03 7.74
N THR A 217 -10.18 1.05 7.22
CA THR A 217 -10.81 -0.12 6.62
C THR A 217 -10.99 0.08 5.13
N ARG A 218 -11.23 -1.02 4.41
CA ARG A 218 -11.50 -0.99 2.97
C ARG A 218 -12.69 -0.09 2.62
N GLU A 219 -13.68 0.00 3.49
CA GLU A 219 -14.91 0.76 3.28
C GLU A 219 -14.75 2.24 3.66
N ALA A 220 -14.09 2.52 4.79
CA ALA A 220 -14.00 3.88 5.34
C ALA A 220 -12.85 4.70 4.73
N ASN A 221 -11.73 4.05 4.44
CA ASN A 221 -10.56 4.69 3.83
C ASN A 221 -9.87 3.72 2.85
N PRO A 222 -10.50 3.44 1.68
CA PRO A 222 -9.99 2.45 0.73
C PRO A 222 -8.57 2.73 0.26
N GLU A 223 -8.20 4.00 0.07
CA GLU A 223 -6.88 4.41 -0.40
C GLU A 223 -5.82 4.22 0.70
N GLY A 224 -6.06 4.77 1.91
CA GLY A 224 -5.14 4.59 3.04
C GLY A 224 -5.00 3.12 3.46
N TRP A 225 -6.09 2.36 3.40
CA TRP A 225 -6.07 0.91 3.64
C TRP A 225 -5.22 0.17 2.61
N ALA A 226 -5.37 0.45 1.31
CA ALA A 226 -4.57 -0.18 0.27
C ALA A 226 -3.07 0.19 0.36
N ALA A 227 -2.78 1.44 0.72
CA ALA A 227 -1.41 1.90 0.98
C ALA A 227 -0.75 1.14 2.14
N ALA A 228 -1.44 1.07 3.28
CA ALA A 228 -0.98 0.35 4.46
C ALA A 228 -0.80 -1.15 4.20
N GLN A 229 -1.71 -1.78 3.44
CA GLN A 229 -1.55 -3.16 2.99
C GLN A 229 -0.31 -3.35 2.11
N THR A 230 -0.04 -2.43 1.18
CA THR A 230 1.16 -2.50 0.32
C THR A 230 2.43 -2.42 1.15
N LYS A 231 2.51 -1.47 2.09
CA LYS A 231 3.67 -1.31 2.97
C LYS A 231 3.84 -2.49 3.94
N LEU A 232 2.74 -3.03 4.48
CA LEU A 232 2.76 -4.24 5.29
C LEU A 232 3.30 -5.44 4.50
N GLY A 233 2.88 -5.60 3.25
CA GLY A 233 3.38 -6.65 2.37
C GLY A 233 4.88 -6.56 2.12
N LEU A 234 5.39 -5.35 1.86
CA LEU A 234 6.83 -5.10 1.72
C LEU A 234 7.60 -5.45 3.00
N ALA A 235 7.12 -4.99 4.16
CA ALA A 235 7.74 -5.29 5.44
C ALA A 235 7.74 -6.79 5.75
N CYS A 236 6.64 -7.51 5.45
CA CYS A 236 6.56 -8.95 5.65
C CYS A 236 7.53 -9.74 4.76
N ARG A 237 7.85 -9.27 3.55
CA ARG A 237 8.88 -9.91 2.71
C ARG A 237 10.29 -9.78 3.29
N GLU A 238 10.57 -8.68 3.97
CA GLU A 238 11.87 -8.42 4.62
C GLU A 238 11.96 -8.99 6.04
N ARG A 239 10.84 -9.44 6.59
CA ARG A 239 10.73 -9.91 7.96
C ARG A 239 11.45 -11.25 8.16
N VAL A 240 12.47 -11.22 9.01
CA VAL A 240 13.28 -12.40 9.37
C VAL A 240 12.69 -13.14 10.59
N ALA A 241 11.93 -12.45 11.44
CA ALA A 241 11.29 -13.06 12.60
C ALA A 241 10.10 -13.95 12.19
N GLY A 242 9.96 -15.11 12.84
CA GLY A 242 8.91 -16.09 12.55
C GLY A 242 9.24 -17.00 11.37
N ASP A 243 8.23 -17.72 10.88
CA ASP A 243 8.39 -18.62 9.75
C ASP A 243 8.40 -17.84 8.42
N ARG A 244 9.39 -18.14 7.56
CA ARG A 244 9.57 -17.42 6.29
C ARG A 244 8.41 -17.67 5.32
N ALA A 245 7.86 -18.88 5.29
CA ALA A 245 6.73 -19.19 4.42
C ALA A 245 5.47 -18.47 4.92
N GLU A 246 5.23 -18.42 6.23
CA GLU A 246 4.13 -17.66 6.82
C GLU A 246 4.25 -16.15 6.53
N ASN A 247 5.43 -15.56 6.70
CA ASN A 247 5.68 -14.16 6.37
C ASN A 247 5.41 -13.88 4.87
N ARG A 248 5.79 -14.81 3.98
CA ARG A 248 5.51 -14.68 2.54
C ARG A 248 4.01 -14.77 2.25
N GLU A 249 3.28 -15.71 2.85
CA GLU A 249 1.83 -15.81 2.68
C GLU A 249 1.12 -14.57 3.21
N ARG A 250 1.61 -13.99 4.32
CA ARG A 250 1.11 -12.72 4.84
C ARG A 250 1.37 -11.58 3.87
N ALA A 251 2.54 -11.53 3.23
CA ALA A 251 2.85 -10.54 2.21
C ALA A 251 1.95 -10.67 0.97
N ILE A 252 1.75 -11.89 0.45
CA ILE A 252 0.87 -12.17 -0.68
C ILE A 252 -0.55 -11.67 -0.38
N ARG A 253 -1.12 -12.04 0.77
CA ARG A 253 -2.45 -11.59 1.20
C ARG A 253 -2.54 -10.06 1.27
N ALA A 254 -1.50 -9.39 1.77
CA ALA A 254 -1.47 -7.95 1.87
C ALA A 254 -1.47 -7.28 0.49
N PHE A 255 -0.66 -7.76 -0.47
CA PHE A 255 -0.68 -7.21 -1.83
C PHE A 255 -1.99 -7.50 -2.57
N GLU A 256 -2.59 -8.69 -2.38
CA GLU A 256 -3.91 -9.00 -2.94
C GLU A 256 -4.99 -8.07 -2.39
N ASN A 257 -4.96 -7.81 -1.08
CA ASN A 257 -5.83 -6.84 -0.43
C ASN A 257 -5.66 -5.45 -1.05
N ALA A 258 -4.43 -4.95 -1.17
CA ALA A 258 -4.16 -3.65 -1.79
C ALA A 258 -4.71 -3.55 -3.22
N LEU A 259 -4.53 -4.60 -4.03
CA LEU A 259 -5.01 -4.65 -5.42
C LEU A 259 -6.53 -4.91 -5.55
N SER A 260 -7.19 -5.35 -4.47
CA SER A 260 -8.65 -5.55 -4.44
C SER A 260 -9.43 -4.24 -4.45
N VAL A 261 -8.75 -3.12 -4.15
CA VAL A 261 -9.29 -1.78 -4.30
C VAL A 261 -8.84 -1.27 -5.66
N GLY A 262 -9.79 -0.95 -6.54
CA GLY A 262 -9.50 -0.30 -7.81
C GLY A 262 -9.00 1.12 -7.56
N THR A 263 -7.71 1.28 -7.28
CA THR A 263 -7.06 2.58 -7.08
C THR A 263 -7.10 3.36 -8.40
N ARG A 264 -8.11 4.21 -8.56
CA ARG A 264 -8.18 5.22 -9.65
C ARG A 264 -7.46 6.51 -9.27
N GLY A 265 -6.48 6.44 -8.38
CA GLY A 265 -5.62 7.56 -8.01
C GLY A 265 -4.63 7.86 -9.14
N ARG A 266 -4.84 8.96 -9.86
CA ARG A 266 -3.93 9.44 -10.90
C ARG A 266 -2.60 9.86 -10.25
N GLY A 267 -1.58 9.00 -10.27
CA GLY A 267 -0.22 9.31 -9.83
C GLY A 267 0.32 8.58 -8.59
N SER A 268 -0.36 7.55 -8.07
CA SER A 268 0.27 6.65 -7.07
C SER A 268 0.97 5.48 -7.77
N ASP A 269 2.24 5.26 -7.46
CA ASP A 269 2.99 4.07 -7.92
C ASP A 269 2.65 2.83 -7.09
N GLU A 270 1.89 2.99 -6.00
CA GLU A 270 1.56 1.91 -5.06
C GLU A 270 0.91 0.68 -5.71
N PRO A 271 -0.04 0.79 -6.65
CA PRO A 271 -0.62 -0.37 -7.30
C PRO A 271 0.40 -1.12 -8.18
N ALA A 272 1.33 -0.39 -8.80
CA ALA A 272 2.41 -0.99 -9.58
C ALA A 272 3.41 -1.71 -8.66
N ILE A 273 3.77 -1.09 -7.53
CA ILE A 273 4.64 -1.69 -6.50
C ILE A 273 3.99 -2.96 -5.93
N ALA A 274 2.71 -2.90 -5.58
CA ALA A 274 1.97 -4.05 -5.04
C ALA A 274 1.92 -5.20 -6.05
N ARG A 275 1.64 -4.91 -7.33
CA ARG A 275 1.62 -5.93 -8.40
C ARG A 275 2.99 -6.56 -8.63
N ALA A 276 4.04 -5.74 -8.77
CA ALA A 276 5.40 -6.25 -8.97
C ALA A 276 5.86 -7.09 -7.77
N SER A 277 5.53 -6.64 -6.55
CA SER A 277 5.89 -7.34 -5.32
C SER A 277 5.10 -8.64 -5.13
N LEU A 278 3.84 -8.67 -5.56
CA LEU A 278 3.01 -9.88 -5.59
C LEU A 278 3.57 -10.91 -6.57
N GLU A 279 3.93 -10.49 -7.77
CA GLU A 279 4.57 -11.35 -8.78
C GLU A 279 5.89 -11.93 -8.26
N ALA A 280 6.71 -11.12 -7.58
CA ALA A 280 7.93 -11.59 -6.92
C ALA A 280 7.65 -12.59 -5.80
N ALA A 281 6.68 -12.31 -4.93
CA ALA A 281 6.33 -13.21 -3.82
C ALA A 281 5.77 -14.55 -4.33
N TYR A 282 4.95 -14.55 -5.39
CA TYR A 282 4.49 -15.78 -6.01
C TYR A 282 5.62 -16.59 -6.64
N ARG A 283 6.61 -15.93 -7.26
CA ARG A 283 7.80 -16.59 -7.80
C ARG A 283 8.61 -17.26 -6.69
N GLU A 284 8.91 -16.53 -5.61
CA GLU A 284 9.65 -17.08 -4.46
C GLU A 284 8.91 -18.28 -3.83
N ARG A 285 7.58 -18.23 -3.75
CA ARG A 285 6.75 -19.35 -3.29
C ARG A 285 6.87 -20.57 -4.21
N PHE A 286 6.85 -20.34 -5.52
CA PHE A 286 6.98 -21.40 -6.51
C PHE A 286 8.38 -22.03 -6.49
N ASP A 287 9.43 -21.22 -6.35
CA ASP A 287 10.81 -21.68 -6.25
C ASP A 287 11.01 -22.54 -4.99
N GLU A 288 10.48 -22.11 -3.84
CA GLU A 288 10.52 -22.93 -2.62
C GLU A 288 9.75 -24.26 -2.77
N TRP A 289 8.59 -24.23 -3.45
CA TRP A 289 7.87 -25.44 -3.78
C TRP A 289 8.70 -26.38 -4.69
N LEU A 290 9.43 -25.84 -5.66
CA LEU A 290 10.32 -26.61 -6.53
C LEU A 290 11.48 -27.23 -5.73
N ASP A 291 12.15 -26.46 -4.89
CA ASP A 291 13.26 -26.94 -4.05
C ASP A 291 12.81 -28.06 -3.10
N ASN A 292 11.61 -27.93 -2.53
CA ASN A 292 10.99 -28.95 -1.69
C ASN A 292 10.57 -30.22 -2.47
N ARG A 293 10.41 -30.14 -3.80
CA ARG A 293 10.12 -31.31 -4.66
C ARG A 293 11.39 -32.01 -5.14
N VAL A 294 12.46 -31.27 -5.41
CA VAL A 294 13.77 -31.84 -5.78
C VAL A 294 14.42 -32.56 -4.59
N THR A 295 14.01 -32.21 -3.36
CA THR A 295 14.44 -32.86 -2.12
C THR A 295 13.62 -34.10 -1.73
N ILE A 296 12.64 -34.54 -2.52
CA ILE A 296 12.12 -35.91 -2.38
C ILE A 296 13.30 -36.84 -2.72
N GLY A 297 13.85 -37.49 -1.70
CA GLY A 297 14.97 -38.43 -1.84
C GLY A 297 14.68 -39.55 -2.85
N PRO A 298 15.66 -40.40 -3.17
CA PRO A 298 15.48 -41.47 -4.16
C PRO A 298 14.18 -42.23 -3.88
N VAL A 299 13.32 -42.33 -4.90
CA VAL A 299 12.05 -43.06 -4.84
C VAL A 299 12.30 -44.38 -4.14
N ALA A 300 11.60 -44.65 -3.04
CA ALA A 300 11.85 -45.84 -2.25
C ALA A 300 11.77 -47.07 -3.17
N PRO A 301 12.65 -48.08 -3.02
CA PRO A 301 12.60 -49.28 -3.87
C PRO A 301 11.23 -49.96 -3.91
N GLN A 302 10.42 -49.74 -2.86
CA GLN A 302 9.03 -50.18 -2.77
C GLN A 302 8.09 -49.37 -3.67
N ASP A 303 8.25 -48.05 -3.75
CA ASP A 303 7.46 -47.18 -4.63
C ASP A 303 7.78 -47.46 -6.11
N VAL A 304 9.05 -47.71 -6.45
CA VAL A 304 9.44 -48.14 -7.81
C VAL A 304 8.73 -49.45 -8.19
N LYS A 305 8.63 -50.40 -7.26
CA LYS A 305 7.90 -51.66 -7.48
C LYS A 305 6.40 -51.43 -7.67
N VAL A 306 5.78 -50.61 -6.82
CA VAL A 306 4.34 -50.29 -6.91
C VAL A 306 4.03 -49.58 -8.21
N ILE A 307 4.79 -48.53 -8.55
CA ILE A 307 4.63 -47.78 -9.80
C ILE A 307 4.83 -48.72 -10.99
N GLY A 308 5.88 -49.54 -10.98
CA GLY A 308 6.12 -50.52 -12.04
C GLY A 308 4.96 -51.49 -12.24
N LEU A 309 4.45 -52.09 -11.16
CA LEU A 309 3.31 -53.01 -11.21
C LEU A 309 2.04 -52.35 -11.74
N VAL A 310 1.71 -51.15 -11.24
CA VAL A 310 0.51 -50.41 -11.67
C VAL A 310 0.63 -49.98 -13.12
N SER A 311 1.78 -49.43 -13.53
CA SER A 311 2.03 -49.01 -14.92
C SER A 311 2.01 -50.20 -15.89
N SER A 312 2.59 -51.34 -15.53
CA SER A 312 2.55 -52.55 -16.37
C SER A 312 1.13 -53.12 -16.50
N ALA A 313 0.37 -53.16 -15.40
CA ALA A 313 -1.02 -53.62 -15.43
C ALA A 313 -1.91 -52.70 -16.28
N HIS A 314 -1.75 -51.38 -16.12
CA HIS A 314 -2.47 -50.38 -16.91
C HIS A 314 -2.10 -50.47 -18.39
N PHE A 315 -0.81 -50.58 -18.71
CA PHE A 315 -0.33 -50.76 -20.08
C PHE A 315 -0.92 -52.03 -20.71
N MET A 316 -0.87 -53.16 -20.03
CA MET A 316 -1.38 -54.43 -20.54
C MET A 316 -2.89 -54.37 -20.83
N SER A 317 -3.66 -53.75 -19.94
CA SER A 317 -5.10 -53.55 -20.14
C SER A 317 -5.39 -52.72 -21.40
N HIS A 318 -4.72 -51.58 -21.58
CA HIS A 318 -4.91 -50.74 -22.78
C HIS A 318 -4.39 -51.41 -24.05
N PHE A 319 -3.28 -52.14 -23.96
CA PHE A 319 -2.73 -52.90 -25.08
C PHE A 319 -3.76 -53.89 -25.63
N TYR A 320 -4.38 -54.72 -24.78
CA TYR A 320 -5.41 -55.65 -25.25
C TYR A 320 -6.67 -54.95 -25.75
N GLN A 321 -7.10 -53.85 -25.12
CA GLN A 321 -8.25 -53.07 -25.59
C GLN A 321 -8.06 -52.51 -26.99
N LEU A 322 -6.83 -52.11 -27.34
CA LEU A 322 -6.52 -51.53 -28.65
C LEU A 322 -6.18 -52.58 -29.70
N VAL A 323 -5.54 -53.68 -29.30
CA VAL A 323 -5.04 -54.71 -30.24
C VAL A 323 -6.11 -55.74 -30.60
N LEU A 324 -7.04 -56.05 -29.70
CA LEU A 324 -8.01 -57.12 -29.96
C LEU A 324 -8.99 -56.81 -31.11
N PRO A 325 -9.61 -55.61 -31.22
CA PRO A 325 -10.57 -55.34 -32.30
C PRO A 325 -9.97 -55.42 -33.72
N PRO A 326 -8.77 -54.88 -34.01
CA PRO A 326 -8.11 -55.06 -35.31
C PRO A 326 -7.82 -56.53 -35.66
N LEU A 327 -7.64 -57.41 -34.67
CA LEU A 327 -7.36 -58.83 -34.89
C LEU A 327 -8.62 -59.66 -35.17
N PHE A 328 -9.83 -59.11 -35.00
CA PHE A 328 -11.08 -59.87 -35.15
C PHE A 328 -11.22 -60.62 -36.48
N PRO A 329 -10.86 -60.06 -37.66
CA PRO A 329 -10.94 -60.80 -38.92
C PRO A 329 -10.05 -62.06 -38.95
N LEU A 330 -8.86 -61.97 -38.35
CA LEU A 330 -7.91 -63.09 -38.26
C LEU A 330 -8.39 -64.14 -37.25
N LEU A 331 -8.83 -63.69 -36.07
CA LEU A 331 -9.36 -64.57 -35.03
C LEU A 331 -10.61 -65.32 -35.50
N LYS A 332 -11.50 -64.64 -36.23
CA LYS A 332 -12.68 -65.24 -36.85
C LYS A 332 -12.29 -66.42 -37.76
N GLY A 333 -11.30 -66.21 -38.63
CA GLY A 333 -10.81 -67.23 -39.54
C GLY A 333 -10.10 -68.39 -38.84
N ALA A 334 -9.29 -68.09 -37.82
CA ALA A 334 -8.49 -69.08 -37.11
C ALA A 334 -9.33 -69.97 -36.18
N PHE A 335 -10.36 -69.42 -35.53
CA PHE A 335 -11.16 -70.13 -34.53
C PHE A 335 -12.54 -70.58 -35.06
N GLY A 336 -12.91 -70.22 -36.29
CA GLY A 336 -14.20 -70.61 -36.88
C GLY A 336 -15.43 -69.98 -36.23
N VAL A 337 -15.23 -68.90 -35.47
CA VAL A 337 -16.28 -68.20 -34.70
C VAL A 337 -16.86 -67.01 -35.46
N GLY A 338 -18.02 -66.51 -35.04
CA GLY A 338 -18.65 -65.30 -35.57
C GLY A 338 -18.15 -64.01 -34.89
N TYR A 339 -18.40 -62.85 -35.54
CA TYR A 339 -18.09 -61.55 -34.94
C TYR A 339 -18.89 -61.27 -33.65
N ALA A 340 -20.09 -61.86 -33.53
CA ALA A 340 -20.90 -61.78 -32.31
C ALA A 340 -20.25 -62.52 -31.14
N GLU A 341 -19.60 -63.66 -31.39
CA GLU A 341 -18.91 -64.42 -30.35
C GLU A 341 -17.64 -63.70 -29.90
N LEU A 342 -16.91 -63.09 -30.83
CA LEU A 342 -15.73 -62.25 -30.52
C LEU A 342 -16.10 -60.97 -29.77
N SER A 343 -17.25 -60.35 -30.06
CA SER A 343 -17.70 -59.15 -29.37
C SER A 343 -18.18 -59.41 -27.93
N ILE A 344 -18.64 -60.63 -27.62
CA ILE A 344 -18.94 -61.05 -26.24
C ILE A 344 -17.68 -60.98 -25.38
N VAL A 345 -16.50 -61.37 -25.91
CA VAL A 345 -15.23 -61.30 -25.18
C VAL A 345 -14.88 -59.87 -24.80
N MET A 346 -15.00 -58.93 -25.74
CA MET A 346 -14.77 -57.50 -25.47
C MET A 346 -15.78 -56.92 -24.47
N THR A 347 -17.05 -57.31 -24.61
CA THR A 347 -18.12 -56.88 -23.71
C THR A 347 -17.85 -57.36 -22.28
N LEU A 348 -17.45 -58.62 -22.11
CA LEU A 348 -17.09 -59.18 -20.80
C LEU A 348 -15.88 -58.47 -20.19
N MET A 349 -14.86 -58.15 -20.99
CA MET A 349 -13.67 -57.43 -20.52
C MET A 349 -14.02 -56.00 -20.02
N TYR A 350 -14.82 -55.25 -20.79
CA TYR A 350 -15.23 -53.90 -20.39
C TYR A 350 -16.23 -53.91 -19.22
N ALA A 351 -17.18 -54.85 -19.21
CA ALA A 351 -18.11 -55.01 -18.11
C ALA A 351 -17.38 -55.35 -16.80
N THR A 352 -16.40 -56.27 -16.85
CA THR A 352 -15.57 -56.61 -15.69
C THR A 352 -14.77 -55.40 -15.21
N SER A 353 -14.17 -54.64 -16.13
CA SER A 353 -13.43 -53.42 -15.78
C SER A 353 -14.33 -52.38 -15.10
N GLY A 354 -15.50 -52.10 -15.67
CA GLY A 354 -16.45 -51.13 -15.12
C GLY A 354 -17.02 -51.54 -13.76
N LEU A 355 -17.32 -52.84 -13.58
CA LEU A 355 -17.84 -53.36 -12.31
C LEU A 355 -16.78 -53.40 -11.20
N MET A 356 -15.51 -53.63 -11.55
CA MET A 356 -14.45 -53.85 -10.55
C MET A 356 -13.64 -52.61 -10.20
N GLN A 357 -13.64 -51.56 -11.04
CA GLN A 357 -12.87 -50.33 -10.78
C GLN A 357 -13.24 -49.67 -9.44
N THR A 358 -14.53 -49.43 -9.18
CA THR A 358 -14.98 -48.75 -7.96
C THR A 358 -14.76 -49.59 -6.69
N PRO A 359 -15.14 -50.89 -6.65
CA PRO A 359 -14.85 -51.74 -5.49
C PRO A 359 -13.36 -51.89 -5.20
N ALA A 360 -12.53 -52.05 -6.25
CA ALA A 360 -11.08 -52.16 -6.09
C ALA A 360 -10.49 -50.87 -5.49
N GLY A 361 -10.93 -49.69 -5.95
CA GLY A 361 -10.52 -48.41 -5.37
C GLY A 361 -10.85 -48.31 -3.87
N VAL A 362 -12.09 -48.66 -3.49
CA VAL A 362 -12.51 -48.64 -2.08
C VAL A 362 -11.71 -49.62 -1.21
N VAL A 363 -11.37 -50.80 -1.73
CA VAL A 363 -10.55 -51.79 -1.02
C VAL A 363 -9.12 -51.28 -0.84
N VAL A 364 -8.51 -50.73 -1.89
CA VAL A 364 -7.16 -50.15 -1.82
C VAL A 364 -7.12 -49.00 -0.82
N ASP A 365 -8.10 -48.10 -0.84
CA ASP A 365 -8.18 -46.98 0.12
C ASP A 365 -8.35 -47.44 1.57
N ARG A 366 -9.02 -48.58 1.80
CA ARG A 366 -9.18 -49.16 3.14
C ARG A 366 -7.92 -49.86 3.62
N LEU A 367 -7.18 -50.52 2.72
CA LEU A 367 -5.94 -51.20 3.05
C LEU A 367 -4.79 -50.20 3.25
N ALA A 368 -4.71 -49.15 2.44
CA ALA A 368 -3.73 -48.07 2.59
C ALA A 368 -3.86 -47.35 3.94
N ARG A 369 -5.10 -47.07 4.39
CA ARG A 369 -5.38 -46.48 5.70
C ARG A 369 -5.02 -47.35 6.91
N ARG A 370 -4.77 -48.65 6.71
CA ARG A 370 -4.36 -49.60 7.77
C ARG A 370 -2.84 -49.85 7.79
N ALA A 371 -2.13 -49.36 6.78
CA ALA A 371 -0.69 -49.56 6.60
C ALA A 371 0.14 -48.32 7.01
N CYS A 372 -0.51 -47.18 7.25
CA CYS A 372 0.01 -46.09 8.10
C CYS A 372 -0.45 -46.33 9.54
#